data_AF-A0A3S1ZZJ3-F1
#
_entry.id   AF-A0A3S1ZZJ3-F1
#
_cell.length_a   1.000
_cell.length_b   1.000
_cell.length_c   1.000
_cell.angle_alpha   90.00
_cell.angle_beta   90.00
_cell.angle_gamma   90.00
#
_symmetry.space_group_name_H-M   'P 1'
#
loop_
_entity.id
_entity.type
_entity.pdbx_description
1 polymer ?
#
loop_
_entity_poly.entity_id
_entity_poly.type
_entity_poly.pdbx_seq_one_letter_code
_entity_poly.pdbx_strand_id
1 'polypeptide(L)'
;RMLLIRDRKDPRNKKGNNQRIPLFAATGYDAWAIVEEQQARRSNDDDRIFPFNHRSVGTAFRRGCVDLSIDDLHFHDLRHEGTSRLFEAGFTIEQVALVTGHKDWKMLRRYTHLKPEMLHTIRAARAA
;
A
#
# COMPACT_ATOMS: atom_id res chain seq x y z
N ARG A 1 10.09 -1.91 -9.64
CA ARG A 1 10.34 -0.61 -10.33
C ARG A 1 10.21 0.54 -9.34
N MET A 2 10.83 1.70 -9.57
CA MET A 2 10.69 2.88 -8.70
C MET A 2 9.71 3.88 -9.32
N LEU A 3 8.83 4.45 -8.50
CA LEU A 3 7.86 5.48 -8.90
C LEU A 3 8.06 6.75 -8.10
N LEU A 4 7.81 7.90 -8.73
CA LEU A 4 7.80 9.21 -8.10
C LEU A 4 6.35 9.62 -7.81
N ILE A 5 5.99 9.73 -6.54
CA ILE A 5 4.74 10.36 -6.11
C ILE A 5 5.03 11.85 -5.90
N ARG A 6 4.41 12.70 -6.72
CA ARG A 6 4.52 14.15 -6.57
C ARG A 6 3.60 14.67 -5.47
N ASP A 7 4.06 15.69 -4.75
CA ASP A 7 3.30 16.42 -3.72
C ASP A 7 2.51 15.50 -2.78
N ARG A 8 3.18 14.48 -2.24
CA ARG A 8 2.54 13.46 -1.43
C ARG A 8 1.84 14.11 -0.24
N LYS A 9 0.63 13.64 0.07
CA LYS A 9 -0.21 14.17 1.14
C LYS A 9 0.56 14.28 2.47
N ASP A 10 0.66 15.50 2.97
CA ASP A 10 1.21 15.84 4.28
C ASP A 10 0.33 16.94 4.89
N PRO A 11 0.04 16.92 6.19
CA PRO A 11 -0.79 17.94 6.82
C PRO A 11 -0.14 19.33 6.85
N ARG A 12 1.20 19.42 6.82
CA ARG A 12 1.95 20.67 6.99
C ARG A 12 2.65 21.10 5.70
N ASN A 13 3.30 20.18 5.00
CA ASN A 13 4.16 20.49 3.84
C ASN A 13 3.83 19.59 2.64
N LYS A 14 2.82 19.96 1.84
CA LYS A 14 2.43 19.20 0.63
C LYS A 14 3.28 19.54 -0.59
N LYS A 15 3.52 20.84 -0.83
CA LYS A 15 4.22 21.33 -2.03
C LYS A 15 5.70 20.93 -1.95
N GLY A 16 6.19 20.26 -2.98
CA GLY A 16 7.56 19.74 -3.06
C GLY A 16 7.80 18.46 -2.25
N ASN A 17 6.80 17.88 -1.58
CA ASN A 17 6.92 16.62 -0.85
C ASN A 17 6.88 15.41 -1.81
N ASN A 18 7.82 15.40 -2.75
CA ASN A 18 7.97 14.34 -3.72
C ASN A 18 8.62 13.14 -3.03
N GLN A 19 8.05 11.96 -3.20
CA GLN A 19 8.58 10.73 -2.61
C GLN A 19 8.77 9.66 -3.66
N ARG A 20 9.92 9.00 -3.61
CA ARG A 20 10.20 7.82 -4.44
C ARG A 20 9.78 6.59 -3.66
N ILE A 21 8.91 5.78 -4.24
CA ILE A 21 8.48 4.52 -3.66
C ILE A 21 8.87 3.36 -4.58
N PRO A 22 9.25 2.22 -4.02
CA PRO A 22 9.39 1.01 -4.79
C PRO A 22 8.00 0.38 -5.01
N LEU A 23 7.72 -0.05 -6.25
CA LEU A 23 6.68 -1.03 -6.54
C LEU A 23 7.35 -2.36 -6.82
N PHE A 24 6.98 -3.39 -6.07
CA PHE A 24 7.48 -4.75 -6.24
C PHE A 24 6.38 -5.77 -5.97
N ALA A 25 6.45 -6.89 -6.69
CA ALA A 25 5.55 -8.03 -6.54
C ALA A 25 6.04 -8.98 -5.42
N ALA A 26 6.09 -8.51 -4.17
CA ALA A 26 6.50 -9.35 -3.03
C ALA A 26 5.32 -9.89 -2.20
N THR A 27 4.10 -9.43 -2.47
CA THR A 27 2.90 -9.76 -1.68
C THR A 27 1.88 -10.60 -2.46
N GLY A 28 2.31 -11.18 -3.59
CA GLY A 28 1.46 -11.93 -4.53
C GLY A 28 0.69 -11.05 -5.53
N TYR A 29 0.77 -9.72 -5.40
CA TYR A 29 0.18 -8.78 -6.36
C TYR A 29 1.25 -7.95 -7.05
N ASP A 30 1.18 -7.85 -8.37
CA ASP A 30 2.01 -6.94 -9.13
C ASP A 30 1.34 -5.57 -9.26
N ALA A 31 1.71 -4.66 -8.36
CA ALA A 31 1.22 -3.29 -8.39
C ALA A 31 1.61 -2.56 -9.69
N TRP A 32 2.68 -2.97 -10.36
CA TRP A 32 3.10 -2.37 -11.62
C TRP A 32 2.17 -2.78 -12.77
N ALA A 33 1.76 -4.04 -12.83
CA ALA A 33 0.79 -4.53 -13.81
C ALA A 33 -0.53 -3.72 -13.75
N ILE A 34 -1.00 -3.37 -12.55
CA ILE A 34 -2.18 -2.50 -12.37
C ILE A 34 -1.96 -1.10 -12.96
N VAL A 35 -0.76 -0.53 -12.79
CA VAL A 35 -0.42 0.78 -13.35
C VAL A 35 -0.42 0.73 -14.88
N GLU A 36 0.16 -0.31 -15.49
CA GLU A 36 0.20 -0.50 -16.94
C GLU A 36 -1.19 -0.71 -17.52
N GLU A 37 -2.01 -1.58 -16.91
CA GLU A 37 -3.41 -1.80 -17.30
C GLU A 37 -4.19 -0.48 -17.27
N GLN A 38 -3.95 0.34 -16.25
CA GLN A 38 -4.64 1.62 -16.11
C GLN A 38 -4.08 2.72 -17.02
N GLN A 39 -2.83 2.62 -17.47
CA GLN A 39 -2.30 3.49 -18.52
C GLN A 39 -2.98 3.18 -19.87
N ALA A 40 -3.17 1.90 -20.20
CA ALA A 40 -3.81 1.49 -21.45
C ALA A 40 -5.28 1.92 -21.57
N ARG A 41 -5.97 2.12 -20.44
CA ARG A 41 -7.38 2.54 -20.39
C ARG A 41 -7.60 4.05 -20.35
N ARG A 42 -6.55 4.84 -20.12
CA ARG A 42 -6.69 6.30 -20.06
C ARG A 42 -6.85 6.88 -21.45
N SER A 43 -7.82 7.78 -21.59
CA SER A 43 -8.14 8.48 -22.82
C SER A 43 -8.11 10.02 -22.66
N ASN A 44 -7.59 10.51 -21.53
CA ASN A 44 -7.67 11.91 -21.13
C ASN A 44 -6.28 12.54 -20.92
N ASP A 45 -6.21 13.87 -21.08
CA ASP A 45 -5.00 14.69 -20.87
C ASP A 45 -4.60 14.82 -19.38
N ASP A 46 -5.05 13.90 -18.54
CA ASP A 46 -4.81 13.91 -17.10
C ASP A 46 -3.59 13.03 -16.76
N ASP A 47 -2.53 13.67 -16.27
CA ASP A 47 -1.28 13.01 -15.88
C ASP A 47 -1.43 11.99 -14.72
N ARG A 48 -2.58 11.94 -14.04
CA ARG A 48 -2.79 11.06 -12.87
C ARG A 48 -2.93 9.60 -13.26
N ILE A 49 -2.37 8.71 -12.43
CA ILE A 49 -2.51 7.25 -12.63
C ILE A 49 -3.97 6.79 -12.60
N PHE A 50 -4.73 7.38 -11.69
CA PHE A 50 -6.16 7.13 -11.53
C PHE A 50 -6.86 8.49 -11.59
N PRO A 51 -7.48 8.88 -12.71
CA PRO A 51 -8.07 10.20 -12.91
C PRO A 51 -9.46 10.33 -12.26
N PHE A 52 -9.63 9.81 -11.03
CA PHE A 52 -10.91 9.76 -10.33
C PHE A 52 -10.95 10.69 -9.11
N ASN A 53 -12.16 11.09 -8.72
CA ASN A 53 -12.36 11.80 -7.46
C ASN A 53 -12.28 10.81 -6.29
N HIS A 54 -11.39 11.07 -5.32
CA HIS A 54 -11.20 10.23 -4.15
C HIS A 54 -12.48 9.95 -3.34
N ARG A 55 -13.42 10.92 -3.27
CA ARG A 55 -14.70 10.74 -2.58
C ARG A 55 -15.57 9.72 -3.32
N SER A 56 -15.58 9.81 -4.65
CA SER A 56 -16.34 8.89 -5.49
C SER A 56 -15.82 7.45 -5.38
N VAL A 57 -14.50 7.27 -5.31
CA VAL A 57 -13.88 5.93 -5.11
C VAL A 57 -14.33 5.30 -3.79
N GLY A 58 -14.28 6.05 -2.69
CA GLY A 58 -14.74 5.55 -1.39
C GLY A 58 -16.22 5.17 -1.39
N THR A 59 -17.07 6.01 -2.00
CA THR A 59 -18.51 5.70 -2.16
C THR A 59 -18.74 4.46 -3.03
N ALA A 60 -18.04 4.33 -4.16
CA ALA A 60 -18.16 3.18 -5.05
C ALA A 60 -17.73 1.89 -4.36
N PHE A 61 -16.63 1.91 -3.60
CA PHE A 61 -16.18 0.75 -2.82
C PHE A 61 -17.22 0.32 -1.79
N ARG A 62 -17.77 1.27 -1.02
CA ARG A 62 -18.83 0.98 -0.04
C ARG A 62 -20.06 0.37 -0.71
N ARG A 63 -20.49 0.91 -1.85
CA ARG A 63 -21.63 0.36 -2.62
C ARG A 63 -21.34 -1.08 -3.06
N GLY A 64 -20.16 -1.34 -3.61
CA GLY A 64 -19.75 -2.70 -4.00
C GLY A 64 -19.76 -3.68 -2.81
N CYS A 65 -19.32 -3.25 -1.62
CA CYS A 65 -19.41 -4.10 -0.42
C CYS A 65 -20.87 -4.42 -0.07
N VAL A 66 -21.77 -3.44 -0.14
CA VAL A 66 -23.21 -3.66 0.10
C VAL A 66 -23.81 -4.61 -0.94
N ASP A 67 -23.53 -4.38 -2.23
CA ASP A 67 -24.05 -5.20 -3.32
C ASP A 67 -23.60 -6.67 -3.22
N LEU A 68 -22.40 -6.89 -2.67
CA LEU A 68 -21.81 -8.21 -2.44
C LEU A 68 -22.10 -8.78 -1.03
N SER A 69 -22.89 -8.09 -0.20
CA SER A 69 -23.18 -8.46 1.19
C SER A 69 -21.93 -8.70 2.05
N ILE A 70 -20.91 -7.85 1.89
CA ILE A 70 -19.69 -7.86 2.68
C ILE A 70 -19.86 -6.91 3.87
N ASP A 71 -19.80 -7.49 5.07
CA ASP A 71 -19.91 -6.75 6.33
C ASP A 71 -18.56 -6.22 6.82
N ASP A 72 -18.59 -5.03 7.44
CA ASP A 72 -17.47 -4.39 8.15
C ASP A 72 -16.16 -4.20 7.35
N LEU A 73 -16.23 -4.16 6.01
CA LEU A 73 -15.08 -3.86 5.16
C LEU A 73 -15.08 -2.39 4.71
N HIS A 74 -14.03 -1.67 5.07
CA HIS A 74 -13.82 -0.27 4.69
C HIS A 74 -12.66 -0.12 3.71
N PHE A 75 -12.71 0.94 2.88
CA PHE A 75 -11.64 1.21 1.92
C PHE A 75 -10.26 1.42 2.57
N HIS A 76 -10.22 1.90 3.83
CA HIS A 76 -8.98 2.05 4.57
C HIS A 76 -8.33 0.71 4.94
N ASP A 77 -9.11 -0.36 5.04
CA ASP A 77 -8.63 -1.68 5.43
C ASP A 77 -7.71 -2.28 4.36
N LEU A 78 -7.85 -1.86 3.10
CA LEU A 78 -6.90 -2.21 2.03
C LEU A 78 -5.46 -1.74 2.35
N ARG A 79 -5.31 -0.60 3.04
CA ARG A 79 -3.99 -0.14 3.48
C ARG A 79 -3.48 -0.99 4.65
N HIS A 80 -4.36 -1.42 5.55
CA HIS A 80 -4.01 -2.34 6.62
C HIS A 80 -3.54 -3.68 6.04
N GLU A 81 -4.32 -4.28 5.16
CA GLU A 81 -4.02 -5.55 4.49
C GLU A 81 -2.69 -5.49 3.73
N GLY A 82 -2.50 -4.44 2.92
CA GLY A 82 -1.23 -4.26 2.19
C GLY A 82 -0.03 -4.10 3.14
N THR A 83 -0.21 -3.52 4.32
CA THR A 83 0.84 -3.41 5.34
C THR A 83 1.12 -4.77 5.98
N SER A 84 0.08 -5.52 6.34
CA SER A 84 0.18 -6.87 6.91
C SER A 84 0.92 -7.83 5.98
N ARG A 85 0.58 -7.84 4.69
CA ARG A 85 1.26 -8.69 3.69
C ARG A 85 2.75 -8.41 3.56
N LEU A 86 3.17 -7.15 3.71
CA LEU A 86 4.60 -6.82 3.68
C LEU A 86 5.31 -7.39 4.92
N PHE A 87 4.69 -7.36 6.09
CA PHE A 87 5.26 -8.01 7.28
C PHE A 87 5.29 -9.53 7.15
N GLU A 88 4.25 -10.14 6.60
CA GLU A 88 4.18 -11.58 6.33
C GLU A 88 5.23 -12.02 5.29
N ALA A 89 5.53 -11.18 4.31
CA ALA A 89 6.61 -11.38 3.35
C ALA A 89 8.02 -11.17 3.97
N GLY A 90 8.12 -10.89 5.27
CA GLY A 90 9.37 -10.82 6.02
C GLY A 90 10.08 -9.46 5.99
N PHE A 91 9.41 -8.40 5.51
CA PHE A 91 10.00 -7.06 5.51
C PHE A 91 10.09 -6.49 6.93
N THR A 92 11.18 -5.79 7.20
CA THR A 92 11.36 -5.10 8.49
C THR A 92 10.50 -3.85 8.57
N ILE A 93 10.26 -3.35 9.78
CA ILE A 93 9.41 -2.17 10.02
C ILE A 93 9.90 -0.94 9.22
N GLU A 94 11.20 -0.77 9.07
CA GLU A 94 11.84 0.31 8.31
C GLU A 94 11.53 0.17 6.81
N GLN A 95 11.64 -1.04 6.28
CA GLN A 95 11.35 -1.33 4.88
C GLN A 95 9.85 -1.14 4.58
N VAL A 96 8.97 -1.63 5.46
CA VAL A 96 7.52 -1.42 5.35
C VAL A 96 7.19 0.07 5.40
N ALA A 97 7.85 0.85 6.25
CA ALA A 97 7.65 2.30 6.34
C ALA A 97 8.00 3.02 5.03
N LEU A 98 9.01 2.57 4.28
CA LEU A 98 9.38 3.14 2.98
C LEU A 98 8.30 2.91 1.91
N VAL A 99 7.64 1.75 1.92
CA VAL A 99 6.59 1.41 0.95
C VAL A 99 5.27 2.09 1.29
N THR A 100 4.85 1.96 2.55
CA THR A 100 3.58 2.53 3.06
C THR A 100 3.66 4.05 3.29
N GLY A 101 4.90 4.57 3.33
CA GLY A 101 5.28 5.95 3.55
C GLY A 101 4.78 6.51 4.89
N HIS A 102 4.93 5.75 5.97
CA HIS A 102 4.72 6.24 7.33
C HIS A 102 5.98 6.98 7.81
N LYS A 103 5.81 8.18 8.38
CA LYS A 103 6.90 8.96 8.98
C LYS A 103 7.22 8.52 10.41
N ASP A 104 6.22 8.03 11.14
CA ASP A 104 6.38 7.50 12.50
C ASP A 104 6.10 5.99 12.49
N TRP A 105 7.08 5.23 12.98
CA TRP A 105 7.03 3.77 13.04
C TRP A 105 6.16 3.25 14.18
N LYS A 106 5.80 4.09 15.17
CA LYS A 106 4.87 3.70 16.24
C LYS A 106 3.54 3.19 15.67
N MET A 107 3.07 3.80 14.58
CA MET A 107 1.84 3.38 13.88
C MET A 107 1.96 2.02 13.20
N LEU A 108 3.18 1.56 12.93
CA LEU A 108 3.43 0.27 12.29
C LEU A 108 3.57 -0.88 13.30
N ARG A 109 3.86 -0.59 14.58
CA ARG A 109 4.00 -1.63 15.62
C ARG A 109 2.74 -2.47 15.81
N ARG A 110 1.55 -1.95 15.47
CA ARG A 110 0.30 -2.73 15.53
C ARG A 110 0.24 -3.88 14.52
N TYR A 111 1.09 -3.87 13.50
CA TYR A 111 1.14 -4.91 12.46
C TYR A 111 2.26 -5.92 12.70
N THR A 112 3.16 -5.66 13.65
CA THR A 112 4.19 -6.61 14.05
C THR A 112 3.55 -7.61 15.01
N HIS A 113 2.75 -8.54 14.48
CA HIS A 113 2.35 -9.75 15.21
C HIS A 113 3.53 -10.72 15.32
N LEU A 114 4.66 -10.21 15.83
CA LEU A 114 5.87 -10.99 16.08
C LEU A 114 5.55 -11.99 17.18
N LYS A 115 5.26 -13.23 16.79
CA LYS A 115 5.22 -14.33 17.73
C LYS A 115 6.64 -14.86 17.94
N PRO A 116 7.04 -15.26 19.17
CA PRO A 116 8.39 -15.77 19.44
C PRO A 116 8.84 -16.87 18.46
N GLU A 117 7.91 -17.71 18.00
CA GLU A 117 8.17 -18.81 17.08
C GLU A 117 8.67 -18.33 15.71
N MET A 118 8.29 -17.12 15.28
CA MET A 118 8.73 -16.55 14.01
C MET A 118 10.24 -16.29 13.97
N LEU A 119 10.91 -16.14 15.12
CA LEU A 119 12.36 -15.97 15.18
C LEU A 119 13.11 -17.19 14.66
N HIS A 120 12.57 -18.40 14.85
CA HIS A 120 13.16 -19.62 14.31
C HIS A 120 13.08 -19.65 12.78
N THR A 121 11.95 -19.25 12.20
CA THR A 121 11.76 -19.15 10.74
C THR A 121 12.67 -18.09 10.13
N ILE A 122 12.79 -16.92 10.76
CA ILE A 122 13.68 -15.83 10.31
C ILE A 122 15.15 -16.28 10.35
N ARG A 123 15.56 -17.01 11.40
CA ARG A 123 16.92 -17.57 11.50
C ARG A 123 17.19 -18.59 10.38
N ALA A 124 16.23 -19.46 10.08
CA ALA A 124 16.37 -20.45 9.01
C ALA A 124 16.48 -19.79 7.63
N ALA A 125 15.64 -18.79 7.34
CA ALA A 125 15.65 -18.07 6.07
C ALA A 125 16.92 -17.24 5.81
N ARG A 126 17.61 -16.79 6.87
CA ARG A 126 18.88 -16.04 6.76
C ARG A 126 20.12 -16.95 6.65
N ALA A 127 19.98 -18.23 6.99
CA ALA A 127 21.06 -19.21 6.93
C ALA A 127 21.08 -20.00 5.61
N ALA A 128 20.00 -19.90 4.83
CA ALA A 128 19.90 -20.40 3.45
C ALA A 128 20.36 -19.32 2.46
#